data_AF-A0A7K2NWB4-F1
#
_entry.id   AF-A0A7K2NWB4-F1
#
_cell.length_a   1.000
_cell.length_b   1.000
_cell.length_c   1.000
_cell.angle_alpha   90.00
_cell.angle_beta   90.00
_cell.angle_gamma   90.00
#
_symmetry.space_group_name_H-M   'P 1'
#
loop_
_entity.id
_entity.type
_entity.pdbx_description
1 polymer ?
#
loop_
_entity_poly.entity_id
_entity_poly.type
_entity_poly.pdbx_seq_one_letter_code
_entity_poly.pdbx_strand_id
1 'polypeptide(L)' 'DVLEVARIPDTTSLLATYEVELDPAGDLLQYRRIARYRRGAQDQ' A
#
# COMPACT_ATOMS: atom_id res chain seq x y z
N ASP A 1 21.54 0.38 3.10
CA ASP A 1 20.85 0.69 1.83
C ASP A 1 19.64 1.57 2.08
N VAL A 2 19.47 2.60 1.26
CA VAL A 2 18.31 3.50 1.30
C VAL A 2 17.26 2.93 0.35
N LEU A 3 16.13 2.47 0.89
CA LEU A 3 14.99 2.04 0.09
C LEU A 3 14.08 3.25 -0.14
N GLU A 4 14.23 3.93 -1.27
CA GLU A 4 13.22 4.90 -1.70
C GLU A 4 11.92 4.15 -2.08
N VAL A 5 10.88 4.32 -1.26
CA VAL A 5 9.59 3.66 -1.45
C VAL A 5 8.78 4.42 -2.49
N ALA A 6 8.28 3.69 -3.49
CA ALA A 6 7.49 4.25 -4.58
C ALA A 6 6.29 5.07 -4.06
N ARG A 7 6.27 6.34 -4.48
CA ARG A 7 5.25 7.36 -4.19
C ARG A 7 3.84 6.79 -4.37
N ILE A 8 3.00 6.89 -3.33
CA ILE A 8 1.57 6.57 -3.41
C ILE A 8 0.96 7.42 -4.54
N PRO A 9 0.28 6.81 -5.53
CA PRO A 9 -0.13 7.52 -6.73
C PRO A 9 -1.16 8.62 -6.40
N ASP A 10 -1.08 9.72 -7.16
CA ASP A 10 -1.88 10.92 -6.94
C ASP A 10 -3.39 10.62 -6.97
N THR A 11 -4.06 11.24 -6.01
CA THR A 11 -5.47 11.14 -5.62
C THR A 11 -6.46 11.07 -6.78
N THR A 12 -6.84 9.86 -7.18
CA THR A 12 -8.20 9.62 -7.71
C THR A 12 -8.70 8.27 -7.20
N SER A 13 -9.38 8.29 -6.05
CA SER A 13 -10.31 7.27 -5.54
C SER A 13 -9.85 5.80 -5.56
N LEU A 14 -8.63 5.48 -5.15
CA LEU A 14 -8.19 4.09 -5.00
C LEU A 14 -7.61 3.85 -3.59
N LEU A 15 -8.44 3.45 -2.63
CA LEU A 15 -7.94 2.88 -1.37
C LEU A 15 -7.17 1.60 -1.70
N ALA A 16 -6.10 1.31 -0.97
CA ALA A 16 -5.29 0.12 -1.19
C ALA A 16 -4.92 -0.50 0.15
N THR A 17 -4.94 -1.82 0.23
CA THR A 17 -4.39 -2.55 1.37
C THR A 17 -2.98 -2.97 1.03
N TYR A 18 -2.09 -2.76 2.00
CA TYR A 18 -0.71 -3.18 1.93
C TYR A 18 -0.41 -4.11 3.08
N GLU A 19 0.41 -5.12 2.79
CA GLU A 19 0.98 -6.02 3.76
C GLU A 19 2.45 -5.67 3.90
N VAL A 20 2.89 -5.53 5.15
CA VAL A 20 4.26 -5.19 5.54
C VAL A 20 4.75 -6.31 6.44
N GLU A 21 5.94 -6.82 6.14
CA GLU A 21 6.64 -7.78 6.98
C GLU A 21 7.88 -7.10 7.56
N LEU A 22 7.98 -7.14 8.88
CA LEU A 22 9.10 -6.58 9.63
C LEU A 22 9.84 -7.71 10.34
N ASP A 23 11.13 -7.53 10.54
CA ASP A 23 11.91 -8.39 11.42
C ASP A 23 11.67 -8.05 12.91
N PRO A 24 12.23 -8.83 13.85
CA PRO A 24 12.07 -8.55 15.28
C PRO A 24 12.69 -7.22 15.76
N ALA A 25 13.60 -6.63 14.99
CA ALA A 25 14.19 -5.32 15.26
C ALA A 25 13.33 -4.16 14.71
N GLY A 26 12.32 -4.47 13.89
CA GLY A 26 11.45 -3.50 13.23
C GLY A 26 11.91 -3.09 11.84
N ASP A 27 12.92 -3.76 11.28
CA ASP A 27 13.42 -3.48 9.94
C ASP A 27 12.52 -4.12 8.87
N LEU A 28 12.29 -3.38 7.77
CA LEU A 28 11.40 -3.80 6.69
C LEU A 28 12.01 -4.96 5.89
N LEU A 29 11.37 -6.13 5.94
CA LEU A 29 11.74 -7.31 5.15
C LEU A 29 10.99 -7.34 3.81
N GLN A 30 9.69 -7.08 3.84
CA GLN A 30 8.85 -7.17 2.65
C GLN A 30 7.68 -6.19 2.69
N TYR A 31 7.26 -5.74 1.51
CA TYR A 31 6.05 -4.96 1.33
C TYR A 31 5.35 -5.38 0.04
N ARG A 32 4.05 -5.65 0.11
CA ARG A 32 3.25 -5.91 -1.08
C ARG A 32 1.87 -5.30 -0.98
N ARG A 33 1.34 -4.89 -2.11
CA ARG A 33 -0.03 -4.43 -2.23
C ARG A 33 -0.95 -5.63 -2.46
N ILE A 34 -1.89 -5.84 -1.56
CA ILE A 34 -2.79 -7.01 -1.61
C ILE A 34 -4.18 -6.65 -2.13
N ALA A 35 -4.58 -5.37 -2.14
CA ALA A 35 -5.88 -4.97 -2.65
C ALA A 35 -5.92 -3.55 -3.23
N ARG A 36 -6.94 -3.31 -4.05
CA ARG A 36 -7.37 -1.99 -4.50
C ARG A 36 -8.88 -1.87 -4.34
N TYR A 37 -9.34 -0.75 -3.80
CA TYR A 37 -10.75 -0.42 -3.66
C TYR A 37 -10.99 0.92 -4.33
N ARG A 38 -11.98 0.98 -5.20
CA ARG A 38 -12.43 2.26 -5.73
C ARG A 38 -13.30 2.94 -4.66
N ARG A 39 -13.01 4.19 -4.31
CA ARG A 39 -13.90 4.98 -3.42
C ARG A 39 -15.17 5.29 -4.22
N GLY A 40 -16.30 4.75 -3.76
CA GLY A 40 -17.61 4.92 -4.38
C GLY A 40 -17.93 3.87 -5.44
N ALA A 41 -18.34 2.67 -5.02
CA ALA A 41 -19.46 2.02 -5.71
C ALA A 41 -20.72 2.67 -5.11
N GLN A 42 -21.11 3.83 -5.63
CA GLN A 42 -22.45 4.36 -5.43
C GLN A 42 -23.22 4.09 -6.71
N ASP A 43 -24.22 3.22 -6.54
CA ASP A 43 -25.33 2.80 -7.40
C ASP A 43 -25.08 2.48 -8.88
N GLN A 44 -25.13 1.17 -9.16
CA GLN A 44 -26.08 0.63 -10.15
C GLN A 44 -26.64 -0.70 -9.66
#